data_AF-A0A524I595-F1
#
_entry.id   AF-A0A524I595-F1
#
_cell.length_a   1.000
_cell.length_b   1.000
_cell.length_c   1.000
_cell.angle_alpha   90.00
_cell.angle_beta   90.00
_cell.angle_gamma   90.00
#
_symmetry.space_group_name_H-M   'P 1'
#
loop_
_entity.id
_entity.type
_entity.pdbx_description
1 polymer ?
#
loop_
_entity_poly.entity_id
_entity_poly.type
_entity_poly.pdbx_seq_one_letter_code
_entity_poly.pdbx_strand_id
1 'polypeptide(L)'
;MGPYPVELLGLVERMPLEAAVEVMKGGMDRAADLVREGLAVGLGEIGRPHFPVSDEIMTASNDILSYGMQLAKECGCPVVIHAESATPDSMEDLGRMADKVGLSREKVVKHYCTPLITPEECRGLYPSILASRPSVNEALGKGDRFLMETDYMDDPERPGAVLAITTVPKRMRQLVEKGTDGSALWKINKDNPEKVYGVEF
;
A
#
# COMPACT_ATOMS: atom_id res chain seq x y z
N MET A 1 9.55 3.44 0.81
CA MET A 1 10.27 3.70 2.07
C MET A 1 9.44 4.65 2.93
N GLY A 2 9.39 4.47 4.24
CA GLY A 2 8.62 5.32 5.14
C GLY A 2 8.52 4.71 6.54
N PRO A 3 8.22 5.50 7.57
CA PRO A 3 8.05 5.00 8.93
C PRO A 3 6.76 4.16 9.03
N TYR A 4 6.89 2.93 9.51
CA TYR A 4 5.77 2.01 9.68
C TYR A 4 4.81 2.52 10.76
N PRO A 5 3.48 2.49 10.57
CA PRO A 5 2.56 3.22 11.44
C PRO A 5 2.52 2.73 12.89
N VAL A 6 2.88 1.47 13.15
CA VAL A 6 2.91 0.92 14.52
C VAL A 6 4.08 1.50 15.32
N GLU A 7 5.13 2.04 14.69
CA GLU A 7 6.26 2.67 15.37
C GLU A 7 5.85 3.85 16.24
N LEU A 8 4.76 4.56 15.88
CA LEU A 8 4.21 5.63 16.71
C LEU A 8 3.89 5.13 18.13
N LEU A 9 3.34 3.92 18.27
CA LEU A 9 3.01 3.33 19.57
C LEU A 9 4.25 3.11 20.43
N GLY A 10 5.35 2.63 19.84
CA GLY A 10 6.61 2.45 20.55
C GLY A 10 7.28 3.79 20.93
N LEU A 11 7.08 4.83 20.13
CA LEU A 11 7.60 6.17 20.41
C LEU A 11 6.85 6.83 21.58
N VAL A 12 5.51 6.75 21.63
CA VAL A 12 4.71 7.39 22.69
C VAL A 12 4.95 6.77 24.07
N GLU A 13 5.47 5.55 24.14
CA GLU A 13 5.95 4.96 25.41
C GLU A 13 7.20 5.64 25.95
N ARG A 14 7.92 6.42 25.13
CA ARG A 14 9.24 6.98 25.44
C ARG A 14 9.29 8.51 25.37
N MET A 15 8.33 9.14 24.71
CA MET A 15 8.25 10.59 24.55
C MET A 15 6.79 11.08 24.42
N PRO A 16 6.52 12.37 24.64
CA PRO A 16 5.19 12.95 24.39
C PRO A 16 4.73 12.72 22.95
N LEU A 17 3.41 12.62 22.76
CA LEU A 17 2.81 12.32 21.45
C LEU A 17 3.24 13.32 20.38
N GLU A 18 3.28 14.60 20.70
CA GLU A 18 3.68 15.65 19.77
C GLU A 18 5.12 15.42 19.29
N ALA A 19 6.03 15.07 20.20
CA ALA A 19 7.41 14.76 19.84
C ALA A 19 7.50 13.48 18.99
N ALA A 20 6.70 12.46 19.30
CA ALA A 20 6.63 11.23 18.51
C ALA A 20 6.11 11.48 17.08
N VAL A 21 5.09 12.33 16.92
CA VAL A 21 4.57 12.75 15.61
C VAL A 21 5.64 13.46 14.80
N GLU A 22 6.40 14.39 15.40
CA GLU A 22 7.48 15.08 14.72
C GLU A 22 8.60 14.12 14.27
N VAL A 23 8.94 13.12 15.09
CA VAL A 23 9.89 12.06 14.69
C VAL A 23 9.37 11.28 13.48
N MET A 24 8.09 10.88 13.49
CA MET A 24 7.48 10.16 12.37
C MET A 24 7.46 11.01 11.09
N LYS A 25 7.09 12.29 11.17
CA LYS A 25 7.12 13.21 10.02
C LYS A 25 8.53 13.44 9.51
N GLY A 26 9.52 13.62 10.39
CA GLY A 26 10.92 13.72 10.00
C GLY A 26 11.44 12.45 9.30
N GLY A 27 11.00 11.27 9.72
CA GLY A 27 11.26 10.01 9.00
C GLY A 27 10.64 9.98 7.60
N MET A 28 9.44 10.55 7.45
CA MET A 28 8.77 10.71 6.16
C MET A 28 9.55 11.64 5.23
N ASP A 29 10.08 12.75 5.74
CA ASP A 29 10.91 13.68 4.96
C ASP A 29 12.14 12.98 4.38
N ARG A 30 12.83 12.16 5.19
CA ARG A 30 13.97 11.36 4.71
C ARG A 30 13.58 10.36 3.65
N ALA A 31 12.41 9.74 3.78
CA ALA A 31 11.91 8.84 2.74
C ALA A 31 11.59 9.59 1.43
N ALA A 32 11.04 10.81 1.52
CA ALA A 32 10.79 11.67 0.37
C ALA A 32 12.09 12.11 -0.31
N ASP A 33 13.15 12.41 0.46
CA ASP A 33 14.47 12.73 -0.10
C ASP A 33 15.03 11.57 -0.94
N LEU A 34 14.91 10.33 -0.46
CA LEU A 34 15.31 9.14 -1.23
C LEU A 34 14.53 9.02 -2.55
N VAL A 35 13.25 9.39 -2.57
CA VAL A 35 12.46 9.42 -3.82
C VAL A 35 12.97 10.51 -4.76
N ARG A 36 13.22 11.72 -4.25
CA ARG A 36 13.75 12.85 -5.04
C ARG A 36 15.13 12.55 -5.63
N GLU A 37 15.95 11.80 -4.90
CA GLU A 37 17.27 11.33 -5.34
C GLU A 37 17.21 10.15 -6.33
N GLY A 38 16.01 9.60 -6.60
CA GLY A 38 15.84 8.44 -7.49
C GLY A 38 16.27 7.11 -6.87
N LEU A 39 16.49 7.07 -5.54
CA LEU A 39 16.87 5.86 -4.80
C LEU A 39 15.64 5.05 -4.34
N ALA A 40 14.45 5.65 -4.39
CA ALA A 40 13.18 5.00 -4.09
C ALA A 40 12.10 5.41 -5.09
N VAL A 41 11.10 4.54 -5.30
CA VAL A 41 10.02 4.74 -6.28
C VAL A 41 8.67 5.05 -5.65
N GLY A 42 8.61 5.21 -4.33
CA GLY A 42 7.38 5.48 -3.58
C GLY A 42 7.58 5.53 -2.07
N LEU A 43 6.59 6.13 -1.40
CA LEU A 43 6.53 6.18 0.06
C LEU A 43 5.76 4.98 0.60
N GLY A 44 6.31 4.32 1.62
CA GLY A 44 5.69 3.12 2.19
C GLY A 44 6.66 2.19 2.91
N GLU A 45 6.17 1.31 3.78
CA GLU A 45 4.76 1.22 4.17
C GLU A 45 4.41 2.27 5.24
N ILE A 46 3.39 3.08 4.98
CA ILE A 46 2.92 4.15 5.89
C ILE A 46 1.43 3.95 6.14
N GLY A 47 0.86 4.56 7.18
CA GLY A 47 -0.60 4.53 7.35
C GLY A 47 -1.07 4.65 8.77
N ARG A 48 -1.93 3.73 9.22
CA ARG A 48 -2.54 3.76 10.55
C ARG A 48 -2.69 2.36 11.16
N PRO A 49 -2.75 2.23 12.49
CA PRO A 49 -3.02 0.95 13.15
C PRO A 49 -4.34 0.34 12.69
N HIS A 50 -4.34 -0.98 12.45
CA HIS A 50 -5.54 -1.74 12.08
C HIS A 50 -6.25 -2.39 13.29
N PHE A 51 -5.86 -2.01 14.50
CA PHE A 51 -6.36 -2.55 15.76
C PHE A 51 -6.77 -1.40 16.69
N PRO A 52 -7.60 -1.66 17.72
CA PRO A 52 -8.08 -0.61 18.61
C PRO A 52 -6.94 0.15 19.29
N VAL A 53 -6.99 1.47 19.19
CA VAL A 53 -6.10 2.43 19.86
C VAL A 53 -6.96 3.60 20.36
N SER A 54 -6.40 4.52 21.14
CA SER A 54 -7.13 5.72 21.54
C SER A 54 -7.41 6.63 20.34
N ASP A 55 -8.48 7.43 20.44
CA ASP A 55 -8.83 8.42 19.40
C ASP A 55 -7.69 9.41 19.14
N GLU A 56 -6.93 9.74 20.18
CA GLU A 56 -5.76 10.61 20.11
C GLU A 56 -4.66 10.01 19.21
N ILE A 57 -4.34 8.72 19.40
CA ILE A 57 -3.36 7.99 18.57
C ILE A 57 -3.87 7.82 17.14
N MET A 58 -5.16 7.51 16.96
CA MET A 58 -5.74 7.38 15.63
C MET A 58 -5.70 8.71 14.87
N THR A 59 -6.01 9.82 15.56
CA THR A 59 -5.93 11.18 15.00
C THR A 59 -4.49 11.52 14.59
N ALA A 60 -3.51 11.25 15.47
CA ALA A 60 -2.10 11.46 15.16
C ALA A 60 -1.61 10.59 13.99
N SER A 61 -2.05 9.33 13.93
CA SER A 61 -1.71 8.42 12.83
C SER A 61 -2.26 8.93 11.49
N ASN A 62 -3.51 9.40 11.47
CA ASN A 62 -4.13 9.97 10.28
C ASN A 62 -3.45 11.30 9.85
N ASP A 63 -2.99 12.11 10.81
CA ASP A 63 -2.21 13.33 10.52
C ASP A 63 -0.85 13.00 9.85
N ILE A 64 -0.13 12.01 10.39
CA ILE A 64 1.13 11.52 9.80
C ILE A 64 0.88 10.94 8.40
N LEU A 65 -0.17 10.14 8.21
CA LEU A 65 -0.54 9.59 6.91
C LEU A 65 -0.87 10.70 5.91
N SER A 66 -1.67 11.71 6.31
CA SER A 66 -1.98 12.85 5.46
C SER A 66 -0.71 13.62 5.06
N TYR A 67 0.25 13.76 5.97
CA TYR A 67 1.55 14.38 5.67
C TYR A 67 2.35 13.54 4.65
N GLY A 68 2.38 12.21 4.81
CA GLY A 68 2.99 11.31 3.83
C GLY A 68 2.35 11.41 2.43
N MET A 69 1.02 11.51 2.36
CA MET A 69 0.31 11.72 1.09
C MET A 69 0.65 13.07 0.44
N GLN A 70 0.82 14.12 1.25
CA GLN A 70 1.27 15.42 0.75
C GLN A 70 2.67 15.33 0.14
N LEU A 71 3.63 14.72 0.84
CA LEU A 71 4.99 14.52 0.33
C LEU A 71 5.00 13.65 -0.94
N ALA A 72 4.16 12.61 -1.00
CA ALA A 72 4.04 11.77 -2.19
C ALA A 72 3.58 12.56 -3.42
N LYS A 73 2.60 13.47 -3.25
CA LYS A 73 2.18 14.39 -4.31
C LYS A 73 3.32 15.28 -4.76
N GLU A 74 4.05 15.89 -3.83
CA GLU A 74 5.19 16.76 -4.14
C GLU A 74 6.30 16.03 -4.89
N CYS A 75 6.52 14.75 -4.57
CA CYS A 75 7.51 13.91 -5.24
C CYS A 75 6.97 13.23 -6.51
N GLY A 76 5.67 13.32 -6.80
CA GLY A 76 5.05 12.63 -7.94
C GLY A 76 5.03 11.10 -7.84
N CYS A 77 5.10 10.54 -6.63
CA CYS A 77 5.24 9.09 -6.38
C CYS A 77 4.00 8.50 -5.69
N PRO A 78 3.79 7.17 -5.69
CA PRO A 78 2.72 6.53 -4.94
C PRO A 78 3.00 6.44 -3.44
N VAL A 79 1.92 6.26 -2.67
CA VAL A 79 1.95 5.80 -1.28
C VAL A 79 1.47 4.35 -1.20
N VAL A 80 2.15 3.53 -0.41
CA VAL A 80 1.73 2.16 -0.06
C VAL A 80 1.21 2.16 1.38
N ILE A 81 -0.07 1.85 1.53
CA ILE A 81 -0.81 2.06 2.78
C ILE A 81 -1.01 0.78 3.58
N HIS A 82 -0.45 0.80 4.78
CA HIS A 82 -0.80 -0.08 5.90
C HIS A 82 -1.99 0.49 6.66
N ALA A 83 -3.09 -0.25 6.70
CA ALA A 83 -4.29 0.16 7.42
C ALA A 83 -5.17 -1.06 7.64
N GLU A 84 -6.34 -0.85 8.23
CA GLU A 84 -7.37 -1.88 8.39
C GLU A 84 -7.73 -2.62 7.10
N SER A 85 -8.38 -3.77 7.27
CA SER A 85 -8.91 -4.56 6.17
C SER A 85 -9.72 -3.68 5.22
N ALA A 86 -9.41 -3.78 3.93
CA ALA A 86 -10.03 -2.94 2.93
C ALA A 86 -11.53 -3.25 2.80
N THR A 87 -12.33 -2.19 2.88
CA THR A 87 -13.77 -2.15 2.58
C THR A 87 -14.02 -0.96 1.65
N PRO A 88 -15.14 -0.91 0.92
CA PRO A 88 -15.46 0.26 0.10
C PRO A 88 -15.49 1.58 0.89
N ASP A 89 -15.79 1.52 2.18
CA ASP A 89 -15.82 2.70 3.07
C ASP A 89 -14.40 3.11 3.49
N SER A 90 -13.52 2.17 3.84
CA SER A 90 -12.13 2.52 4.15
C SER A 90 -11.36 2.98 2.91
N MET A 91 -11.67 2.43 1.73
CA MET A 91 -11.12 2.91 0.45
C MET A 91 -11.58 4.34 0.16
N GLU A 92 -12.85 4.67 0.44
CA GLU A 92 -13.36 6.04 0.29
C GLU A 92 -12.73 7.01 1.28
N ASP A 93 -12.54 6.60 2.55
CA ASP A 93 -11.88 7.41 3.58
C ASP A 93 -10.45 7.78 3.18
N LEU A 94 -9.64 6.78 2.80
CA LEU A 94 -8.29 6.99 2.28
C LEU A 94 -8.29 7.86 1.01
N GLY A 95 -9.26 7.65 0.13
CA GLY A 95 -9.45 8.47 -1.07
C GLY A 95 -9.70 9.94 -0.75
N ARG A 96 -10.54 10.24 0.24
CA ARG A 96 -10.80 11.62 0.69
C ARG A 96 -9.58 12.27 1.32
N MET A 97 -8.78 11.51 2.06
CA MET A 97 -7.49 12.02 2.57
C MET A 97 -6.56 12.43 1.42
N ALA A 98 -6.47 11.60 0.38
CA ALA A 98 -5.67 11.91 -0.81
C ALA A 98 -6.20 13.14 -1.56
N ASP A 99 -7.53 13.22 -1.77
CA ASP A 99 -8.17 14.37 -2.42
C ASP A 99 -7.88 15.69 -1.68
N LYS A 100 -7.91 15.66 -0.34
CA LYS A 100 -7.67 16.84 0.52
C LYS A 100 -6.28 17.44 0.31
N VAL A 101 -5.26 16.60 0.11
CA VAL A 101 -3.89 17.07 -0.17
C VAL A 101 -3.64 17.25 -1.67
N GLY A 102 -4.54 16.77 -2.53
CA GLY A 102 -4.43 16.81 -3.99
C GLY A 102 -3.54 15.71 -4.56
N LEU A 103 -3.40 14.58 -3.86
CA LEU A 103 -2.77 13.37 -4.39
C LEU A 103 -3.82 12.60 -5.22
N SER A 104 -3.44 12.17 -6.43
CA SER A 104 -4.33 11.32 -7.25
C SER A 104 -4.64 10.03 -6.51
N ARG A 105 -5.92 9.65 -6.45
CA ARG A 105 -6.34 8.37 -5.86
C ARG A 105 -5.64 7.16 -6.51
N GLU A 106 -5.26 7.23 -7.79
CA GLU A 106 -4.51 6.15 -8.45
C GLU A 106 -3.08 5.94 -7.90
N LYS A 107 -2.53 6.94 -7.20
CA LYS A 107 -1.24 6.86 -6.51
C LYS A 107 -1.36 6.36 -5.07
N VAL A 108 -2.56 6.01 -4.63
CA VAL A 108 -2.80 5.43 -3.32
C VAL A 108 -2.96 3.92 -3.47
N VAL A 109 -1.93 3.19 -3.08
CA VAL A 109 -1.90 1.72 -3.11
C VAL A 109 -2.33 1.20 -1.75
N LYS A 110 -3.47 0.51 -1.68
CA LYS A 110 -3.83 -0.23 -0.47
C LYS A 110 -3.10 -1.57 -0.49
N HIS A 111 -2.11 -1.72 0.37
CA HIS A 111 -1.41 -2.99 0.59
C HIS A 111 -2.30 -3.95 1.39
N TYR A 112 -2.08 -5.25 1.21
CA TYR A 112 -2.84 -6.32 1.84
C TYR A 112 -4.35 -6.16 1.56
N CYS A 113 -4.70 -5.80 0.33
CA CYS A 113 -6.07 -5.50 -0.04
C CYS A 113 -6.85 -6.78 -0.29
N THR A 114 -8.12 -6.78 0.13
CA THR A 114 -9.11 -7.73 -0.38
C THR A 114 -9.35 -7.47 -1.88
N PRO A 115 -9.94 -8.40 -2.63
CA PRO A 115 -10.18 -8.24 -4.08
C PRO A 115 -11.25 -7.18 -4.45
N LEU A 116 -11.11 -5.95 -3.96
CA LEU A 116 -11.95 -4.78 -4.25
C LEU A 116 -11.47 -4.14 -5.56
N ILE A 117 -11.93 -4.64 -6.69
CA ILE A 117 -11.38 -4.31 -8.01
C ILE A 117 -12.26 -3.31 -8.78
N THR A 118 -13.58 -3.39 -8.63
CA THR A 118 -14.46 -2.51 -9.42
C THR A 118 -14.30 -1.05 -8.98
N PRO A 119 -14.63 -0.06 -9.84
CA PRO A 119 -14.56 1.35 -9.47
C PRO A 119 -15.37 1.69 -8.21
N GLU A 120 -16.50 1.02 -8.00
CA GLU A 120 -17.37 1.19 -6.84
C GLU A 120 -16.74 0.64 -5.56
N GLU A 121 -15.97 -0.45 -5.67
CA GLU A 121 -15.29 -1.08 -4.54
C GLU A 121 -14.00 -0.34 -4.17
N CYS A 122 -13.14 -0.05 -5.16
CA CYS A 122 -11.82 0.53 -4.91
C CYS A 122 -11.84 2.06 -4.78
N ARG A 123 -12.92 2.73 -5.19
CA ARG A 123 -13.07 4.20 -5.08
C ARG A 123 -11.93 4.98 -5.76
N GLY A 124 -11.32 4.39 -6.78
CA GLY A 124 -10.19 4.96 -7.54
C GLY A 124 -8.81 4.59 -6.99
N LEU A 125 -8.71 4.07 -5.77
CA LEU A 125 -7.46 3.57 -5.19
C LEU A 125 -6.94 2.36 -5.99
N TYR A 126 -5.67 2.02 -5.79
CA TYR A 126 -5.05 0.86 -6.40
C TYR A 126 -4.97 -0.30 -5.40
N PRO A 127 -5.71 -1.40 -5.60
CA PRO A 127 -5.60 -2.58 -4.74
C PRO A 127 -4.29 -3.32 -5.02
N SER A 128 -3.53 -3.62 -3.97
CA SER A 128 -2.46 -4.63 -4.01
C SER A 128 -2.96 -5.88 -3.30
N ILE A 129 -3.13 -6.97 -4.05
CA ILE A 129 -3.76 -8.20 -3.54
C ILE A 129 -2.72 -9.27 -3.28
N LEU A 130 -2.92 -10.05 -2.21
CA LEU A 130 -2.12 -11.23 -1.95
C LEU A 130 -2.24 -12.24 -3.10
N ALA A 131 -1.10 -12.82 -3.50
CA ALA A 131 -0.98 -13.84 -4.56
C ALA A 131 -1.60 -15.22 -4.22
N SER A 132 -2.51 -15.26 -3.25
CA SER A 132 -3.27 -16.44 -2.88
C SER A 132 -4.19 -16.88 -4.03
N ARG A 133 -4.49 -18.18 -4.11
CA ARG A 133 -5.36 -18.70 -5.19
C ARG A 133 -6.77 -18.10 -5.14
N PRO A 134 -7.43 -18.03 -3.97
CA PRO A 134 -8.76 -17.43 -3.88
C PRO A 134 -8.75 -15.95 -4.28
N SER A 135 -7.84 -15.15 -3.71
CA SER A 135 -7.79 -13.70 -3.93
C SER A 135 -7.58 -13.34 -5.40
N VAL A 136 -6.61 -13.99 -6.06
CA VAL A 136 -6.29 -13.70 -7.47
C VAL A 136 -7.42 -14.14 -8.41
N ASN A 137 -8.03 -15.29 -8.15
CA ASN A 137 -9.16 -15.75 -8.96
C ASN A 137 -10.38 -14.83 -8.81
N GLU A 138 -10.67 -14.37 -7.60
CA GLU A 138 -11.75 -13.41 -7.36
C GLU A 138 -11.47 -12.07 -8.05
N ALA A 139 -10.25 -11.54 -7.91
CA ALA A 139 -9.86 -10.28 -8.54
C ALA A 139 -9.98 -10.34 -10.08
N LEU A 140 -9.44 -11.39 -10.71
CA LEU A 140 -9.55 -11.62 -12.15
C LEU A 140 -10.99 -11.80 -12.62
N GLY A 141 -11.89 -12.29 -11.76
CA GLY A 141 -13.32 -12.37 -12.05
C GLY A 141 -14.00 -11.00 -12.11
N LYS A 142 -13.39 -9.96 -11.53
CA LYS A 142 -13.90 -8.59 -11.48
C LYS A 142 -13.19 -7.65 -12.45
N GLY A 143 -11.90 -7.86 -12.72
CA GLY A 143 -11.12 -7.03 -13.64
C GLY A 143 -9.61 -7.27 -13.54
N ASP A 144 -8.84 -6.43 -14.22
CA ASP A 144 -7.38 -6.54 -14.34
C ASP A 144 -6.63 -5.33 -13.73
N ARG A 145 -7.33 -4.38 -13.09
CA ARG A 145 -6.75 -3.16 -12.49
C ARG A 145 -6.34 -3.39 -11.03
N PHE A 146 -5.33 -4.23 -10.81
CA PHE A 146 -4.73 -4.45 -9.49
C PHE A 146 -3.24 -4.76 -9.58
N LEU A 147 -2.56 -4.64 -8.44
CA LEU A 147 -1.21 -5.13 -8.21
C LEU A 147 -1.27 -6.46 -7.45
N MET A 148 -0.21 -7.26 -7.58
CA MET A 148 -0.13 -8.54 -6.89
C MET A 148 1.14 -8.62 -6.05
N GLU A 149 1.00 -9.12 -4.82
CA GLU A 149 2.09 -9.16 -3.85
C GLU A 149 2.12 -10.47 -3.06
N THR A 150 3.25 -10.72 -2.41
CA THR A 150 3.39 -11.82 -1.44
C THR A 150 3.30 -11.34 0.00
N ASP A 151 3.51 -10.04 0.23
CA ASP A 151 3.77 -9.47 1.55
C ASP A 151 4.91 -10.23 2.27
N TYR A 152 5.97 -10.59 1.56
CA TYR A 152 7.01 -11.45 2.14
C TYR A 152 7.77 -10.71 3.24
N MET A 153 7.89 -11.35 4.40
CA MET A 153 8.57 -10.85 5.58
C MET A 153 9.81 -11.71 5.82
N ASP A 154 10.98 -11.08 5.76
CA ASP A 154 12.27 -11.76 5.95
C ASP A 154 12.64 -11.84 7.45
N ASP A 155 11.74 -12.43 8.24
CA ASP A 155 11.87 -12.61 9.69
C ASP A 155 12.02 -14.11 10.04
N PRO A 156 13.24 -14.56 10.41
CA PRO A 156 13.50 -15.94 10.79
C PRO A 156 12.68 -16.43 12.00
N GLU A 157 12.21 -15.53 12.86
CA GLU A 157 11.40 -15.88 14.04
C GLU A 157 9.93 -16.15 13.68
N ARG A 158 9.49 -15.74 12.49
CA ARG A 158 8.10 -15.85 12.02
C ARG A 158 7.98 -16.55 10.66
N PRO A 159 8.53 -17.76 10.49
CA PRO A 159 8.52 -18.45 9.20
C PRO A 159 7.08 -18.74 8.75
N GLY A 160 6.74 -18.32 7.54
CA GLY A 160 5.43 -18.60 6.94
C GLY A 160 4.28 -17.73 7.45
N ALA A 161 4.55 -16.64 8.18
CA ALA A 161 3.53 -15.67 8.56
C ALA A 161 2.83 -15.03 7.34
N VAL A 162 3.48 -15.06 6.19
CA VAL A 162 3.10 -14.43 4.92
C VAL A 162 3.50 -15.33 3.74
N LEU A 163 3.12 -14.96 2.51
CA LEU A 163 3.39 -15.80 1.34
C LEU A 163 4.89 -15.79 1.00
N ALA A 164 5.41 -16.94 0.56
CA ALA A 164 6.79 -17.03 0.09
C ALA A 164 7.01 -16.12 -1.14
N ILE A 165 8.20 -15.56 -1.29
CA ILE A 165 8.58 -14.71 -2.44
C ILE A 165 8.32 -15.37 -3.81
N THR A 166 8.38 -16.72 -3.86
CA THR A 166 8.09 -17.50 -5.08
C THR A 166 6.61 -17.59 -5.45
N THR A 167 5.69 -17.05 -4.65
CA THR A 167 4.25 -17.28 -4.81
C THR A 167 3.67 -16.54 -6.01
N VAL A 168 4.06 -15.28 -6.26
CA VAL A 168 3.65 -14.52 -7.46
C VAL A 168 4.03 -15.25 -8.76
N PRO A 169 5.30 -15.62 -9.02
CA PRO A 169 5.65 -16.31 -10.27
C PRO A 169 5.00 -17.70 -10.38
N LYS A 170 4.81 -18.42 -9.27
CA LYS A 170 4.05 -19.70 -9.27
C LYS A 170 2.59 -19.49 -9.64
N ARG A 171 1.94 -18.44 -9.11
CA ARG A 171 0.55 -18.09 -9.42
C ARG A 171 0.40 -17.75 -10.89
N MET A 172 1.31 -16.95 -11.46
CA MET A 172 1.27 -16.59 -12.87
C MET A 172 1.44 -17.78 -13.79
N ARG A 173 2.39 -18.68 -13.50
CA ARG A 173 2.56 -19.92 -14.26
C ARG A 173 1.28 -20.75 -14.28
N GLN A 174 0.62 -20.91 -13.13
CA GLN A 174 -0.65 -21.63 -13.04
C GLN A 174 -1.78 -20.98 -13.84
N LEU A 175 -1.81 -19.65 -13.96
CA LEU A 175 -2.82 -18.93 -14.75
C LEU A 175 -2.58 -19.09 -16.25
N VAL A 176 -1.31 -19.02 -16.67
CA VAL A 176 -0.91 -19.31 -18.07
C VAL A 176 -1.28 -20.74 -18.47
N GLU A 177 -0.95 -21.73 -17.63
CA GLU A 177 -1.29 -23.15 -17.87
C GLU A 177 -2.79 -23.40 -17.97
N LYS A 178 -3.62 -22.56 -17.32
CA LYS A 178 -5.08 -22.62 -17.37
C LYS A 178 -5.69 -21.87 -18.56
N GLY A 179 -4.88 -21.19 -19.38
CA GLY A 179 -5.36 -20.40 -20.50
C GLY A 179 -6.04 -19.09 -20.08
N THR A 180 -5.66 -18.50 -18.95
CA THR A 180 -6.07 -17.13 -18.61
C THR A 180 -5.57 -16.16 -19.69
N ASP A 181 -6.36 -15.14 -20.02
CA ASP A 181 -6.02 -14.17 -21.05
C ASP A 181 -4.64 -13.54 -20.79
N GLY A 182 -3.73 -13.72 -21.76
CA GLY A 182 -2.38 -13.19 -21.69
C GLY A 182 -2.34 -11.66 -21.62
N SER A 183 -3.34 -10.96 -22.18
CA SER A 183 -3.39 -9.49 -22.13
C SER A 183 -3.66 -8.98 -20.70
N ALA A 184 -4.57 -9.65 -19.97
CA ALA A 184 -4.84 -9.36 -18.57
C ALA A 184 -3.61 -9.67 -17.69
N LEU A 185 -2.97 -10.83 -17.92
CA LEU A 185 -1.76 -11.19 -17.17
C LEU A 185 -0.61 -10.20 -17.41
N TRP A 186 -0.44 -9.72 -18.65
CA TRP A 186 0.56 -8.72 -18.99
C TRP A 186 0.34 -7.42 -18.21
N LYS A 187 -0.90 -6.89 -18.22
CA LYS A 187 -1.24 -5.67 -17.48
C LYS A 187 -0.94 -5.78 -15.99
N ILE A 188 -1.33 -6.88 -15.36
CA ILE A 188 -1.15 -7.09 -13.91
C ILE A 188 0.33 -7.14 -13.53
N ASN A 189 1.19 -7.71 -14.37
CA ASN A 189 2.61 -7.89 -14.06
C ASN A 189 3.52 -6.75 -14.55
N LYS A 190 3.08 -5.98 -15.55
CA LYS A 190 3.89 -4.94 -16.17
C LYS A 190 3.17 -3.59 -16.18
N ASP A 191 2.13 -3.45 -16.99
CA ASP A 191 1.54 -2.12 -17.28
C ASP A 191 1.01 -1.43 -16.01
N ASN A 192 0.36 -2.16 -15.11
CA ASN A 192 -0.18 -1.60 -13.87
C ASN A 192 0.94 -1.17 -12.90
N PRO A 193 1.89 -2.04 -12.51
CA PRO A 193 3.05 -1.62 -11.71
C PRO A 193 3.80 -0.42 -12.30
N GLU A 194 4.08 -0.43 -13.60
CA GLU A 194 4.79 0.67 -14.28
C GLU A 194 4.00 1.98 -14.20
N LYS A 195 2.69 1.94 -14.46
CA LYS A 195 1.82 3.13 -14.35
C LYS A 195 1.77 3.66 -12.92
N VAL A 196 1.61 2.79 -11.93
CA VAL A 196 1.45 3.18 -10.52
C VAL A 196 2.75 3.74 -9.95
N TYR A 197 3.87 3.06 -10.19
CA TYR A 197 5.16 3.46 -9.63
C TYR A 197 5.96 4.42 -10.52
N GLY A 198 5.56 4.60 -11.79
CA GLY A 198 6.28 5.46 -12.73
C GLY A 198 7.65 4.90 -13.11
N VAL A 199 7.74 3.58 -13.28
CA VAL A 199 8.97 2.84 -13.61
C VAL A 199 8.82 2.09 -14.93
N GLU A 200 9.92 1.58 -15.47
CA GLU A 200 9.96 0.68 -16.63
C GLU A 200 10.81 -0.56 -16.27
N PHE A 201 10.30 -1.76 -16.53
CA PHE A 201 10.97 -3.04 -16.24
C PHE A 201 11.59 -3.70 -17.46
#